data_AF-A0A3C1A400-F1
#
_entry.id   AF-A0A3C1A400-F1
#
_cell.length_a   1.000
_cell.length_b   1.000
_cell.length_c   1.000
_cell.angle_alpha   90.00
_cell.angle_beta   90.00
_cell.angle_gamma   90.00
#
_symmetry.space_group_name_H-M   'P 1'
#
loop_
_entity.id
_entity.type
_entity.pdbx_description
1 polymer ?
#
loop_
_entity_poly.entity_id
_entity_poly.type
_entity_poly.pdbx_seq_one_letter_code
_entity_poly.pdbx_strand_id
1 'polypeptide(L)'
;MGEEFTADEKKTLLASLQDMLGALERQEAAIQELKFWIRLDRTEQAKEFFKEVLKGDREKWVYEAFDGKATQEMIQEKTTVSQGQISKWGKQWEARGIVVDVGGGTRRKVIPLSALGIKVPPLPKKG
;
A
#
# COMPACT_ATOMS: atom_id res chain seq x y z
N MET A 1 23.32 -8.11 -43.86
CA MET A 1 22.23 -7.77 -44.79
C MET A 1 20.95 -7.99 -43.99
N GLY A 2 20.30 -6.93 -43.50
CA GLY A 2 19.06 -7.09 -42.75
C GLY A 2 17.94 -7.32 -43.75
N GLU A 3 17.28 -8.48 -43.68
CA GLU A 3 16.07 -8.70 -44.49
C GLU A 3 15.01 -7.67 -44.04
N GLU A 4 14.62 -6.79 -44.96
CA GLU A 4 13.51 -5.88 -44.74
C GLU A 4 12.21 -6.64 -44.88
N PHE A 5 11.41 -6.67 -43.80
CA PHE A 5 10.06 -7.22 -43.86
C PHE A 5 9.23 -6.52 -44.94
N THR A 6 8.47 -7.32 -45.67
CA THR A 6 7.50 -6.87 -46.66
C THR A 6 6.37 -6.06 -46.00
N ALA A 7 5.62 -5.29 -46.80
CA ALA A 7 4.51 -4.50 -46.29
C ALA A 7 3.41 -5.35 -45.64
N ASP A 8 3.15 -6.55 -46.17
CA ASP A 8 2.15 -7.47 -45.62
C ASP A 8 2.63 -8.14 -44.34
N GLU A 9 3.91 -8.47 -44.22
CA GLU A 9 4.50 -8.96 -42.96
C GLU A 9 4.47 -7.88 -41.88
N LYS A 10 4.84 -6.64 -42.24
CA LYS A 10 4.74 -5.48 -41.33
C LYS A 10 3.31 -5.25 -40.85
N LYS A 11 2.32 -5.36 -41.76
CA LYS A 11 0.89 -5.21 -41.43
C LYS A 11 0.39 -6.34 -40.51
N THR A 12 0.82 -7.57 -40.77
CA THR A 12 0.47 -8.75 -39.97
C THR A 12 1.08 -8.66 -38.56
N LEU A 13 2.35 -8.24 -38.47
CA LEU A 13 3.02 -8.00 -37.19
C LEU A 13 2.33 -6.89 -36.39
N LEU A 14 1.94 -5.80 -37.04
CA LEU A 14 1.23 -4.69 -36.39
C LEU A 14 -0.11 -5.16 -35.79
N ALA A 15 -0.89 -5.95 -36.54
CA ALA A 15 -2.16 -6.48 -36.07
C ALA A 15 -1.97 -7.40 -34.85
N SER A 16 -0.98 -8.29 -34.90
CA SER A 16 -0.64 -9.17 -33.76
C SER A 16 -0.21 -8.39 -32.52
N LEU A 17 0.57 -7.31 -32.69
CA LEU A 17 0.96 -6.41 -31.59
C LEU A 17 -0.26 -5.71 -30.97
N GLN A 18 -1.21 -5.27 -31.78
CA GLN A 18 -2.45 -4.64 -31.31
C GLN A 18 -3.32 -5.63 -30.53
N ASP A 19 -3.42 -6.86 -30.99
CA ASP A 19 -4.16 -7.92 -30.29
C ASP A 19 -3.54 -8.26 -28.93
N MET A 20 -2.20 -8.35 -28.87
CA MET A 20 -1.47 -8.57 -27.62
C MET A 20 -1.64 -7.40 -26.65
N LEU A 21 -1.59 -6.15 -27.14
CA LEU A 21 -1.84 -4.97 -26.31
C LEU A 21 -3.24 -5.02 -25.70
N GLY A 22 -4.27 -5.31 -26.51
CA GLY A 22 -5.64 -5.44 -26.03
C GLY A 22 -5.82 -6.59 -25.03
N ALA A 23 -5.06 -7.69 -25.18
CA ALA A 23 -5.07 -8.78 -24.21
C ALA A 23 -4.46 -8.36 -22.86
N LEU A 24 -3.38 -7.58 -22.88
CA LEU A 24 -2.75 -7.03 -21.66
C LEU A 24 -3.69 -6.07 -20.94
N GLU A 25 -4.35 -5.18 -21.67
CA GLU A 25 -5.34 -4.24 -21.09
C GLU A 25 -6.48 -4.98 -20.40
N ARG A 26 -6.98 -6.06 -21.01
CA ARG A 26 -8.02 -6.91 -20.39
C ARG A 26 -7.53 -7.62 -19.13
N GLN A 27 -6.28 -8.08 -19.11
CA GLN A 27 -5.69 -8.68 -17.91
C GLN A 27 -5.52 -7.66 -16.78
N GLU A 28 -5.07 -6.44 -17.11
CA GLU A 28 -4.96 -5.37 -16.12
C GLU A 28 -6.33 -5.05 -15.50
N ALA A 29 -7.37 -4.93 -16.32
CA ALA A 29 -8.74 -4.70 -15.85
C ALA A 29 -9.22 -5.80 -14.89
N ALA A 30 -9.01 -7.08 -15.25
CA ALA A 30 -9.36 -8.23 -14.40
C ALA A 30 -8.59 -8.23 -13.08
N ILE A 31 -7.31 -7.84 -13.08
CA ILE A 31 -6.49 -7.71 -11.87
C ILE A 31 -7.03 -6.59 -10.98
N GLN A 32 -7.45 -5.46 -11.54
CA GLN A 32 -8.03 -4.37 -10.75
C GLN A 32 -9.37 -4.77 -10.13
N GLU A 33 -10.20 -5.49 -10.87
CA GLU A 33 -11.45 -6.02 -10.38
C GLU A 33 -11.24 -7.08 -9.28
N LEU A 34 -10.31 -8.01 -9.46
CA LEU A 34 -9.92 -8.96 -8.40
C LEU A 34 -9.40 -8.25 -7.16
N LYS A 35 -8.56 -7.21 -7.32
CA LYS A 35 -8.11 -6.39 -6.19
C LYS A 35 -9.27 -5.70 -5.48
N PHE A 36 -10.28 -5.25 -6.22
CA PHE A 36 -11.50 -4.68 -5.65
C PHE A 36 -12.29 -5.73 -4.85
N TRP A 37 -12.55 -6.90 -5.43
CA TRP A 37 -13.29 -7.97 -4.75
C TRP A 37 -12.53 -8.55 -3.56
N ILE A 38 -11.22 -8.73 -3.65
CA ILE A 38 -10.40 -9.16 -2.50
C ILE A 38 -10.43 -8.12 -1.38
N ARG A 39 -10.40 -6.82 -1.71
CA ARG A 39 -10.55 -5.75 -0.70
C ARG A 39 -11.93 -5.78 -0.08
N LEU A 40 -12.98 -6.02 -0.86
CA LEU A 40 -14.37 -6.07 -0.41
C LEU A 40 -14.67 -7.31 0.45
N ASP A 41 -14.16 -8.48 0.05
CA ASP A 41 -14.37 -9.75 0.73
C ASP A 41 -13.60 -9.81 2.06
N ARG A 42 -12.37 -9.28 2.08
CA ARG A 42 -11.52 -9.32 3.27
C ARG A 42 -11.68 -8.10 4.19
N THR A 43 -12.56 -7.16 3.89
CA THR A 43 -12.56 -5.89 4.64
C THR A 43 -12.96 -6.11 6.09
N GLU A 44 -13.94 -6.96 6.41
CA GLU A 44 -14.36 -7.08 7.82
C GLU A 44 -13.36 -7.86 8.68
N GLN A 45 -12.82 -8.99 8.19
CA GLN A 45 -11.77 -9.73 8.91
C GLN A 45 -10.47 -8.92 9.04
N ALA A 46 -10.06 -8.23 7.96
CA ALA A 46 -8.89 -7.34 8.03
C ALA A 46 -9.15 -6.16 8.98
N LYS A 47 -10.34 -5.56 8.95
CA LYS A 47 -10.72 -4.46 9.83
C LYS A 47 -10.78 -4.90 11.29
N GLU A 48 -11.29 -6.08 11.60
CA GLU A 48 -11.25 -6.67 12.95
C GLU A 48 -9.81 -6.87 13.40
N PHE A 49 -8.97 -7.52 12.58
CA PHE A 49 -7.55 -7.68 12.87
C PHE A 49 -6.86 -6.33 13.12
N PHE A 50 -7.11 -5.32 12.28
CA PHE A 50 -6.53 -4.00 12.48
C PHE A 50 -7.05 -3.29 13.73
N LYS A 51 -8.32 -3.47 14.10
CA LYS A 51 -8.87 -2.95 15.38
C LYS A 51 -8.22 -3.63 16.59
N GLU A 52 -7.91 -4.93 16.50
CA GLU A 52 -7.21 -5.67 17.57
C GLU A 52 -5.74 -5.27 17.68
N VAL A 53 -5.08 -5.00 16.55
CA VAL A 53 -3.67 -4.62 16.48
C VAL A 53 -3.44 -3.16 16.86
N LEU A 54 -4.33 -2.25 16.43
CA LEU A 54 -4.26 -0.80 16.64
C LEU A 54 -5.34 -0.37 17.65
N LYS A 55 -5.11 -0.74 18.91
CA LYS A 55 -6.06 -0.56 20.03
C LYS A 55 -6.29 0.92 20.36
N GLY A 56 -5.24 1.73 20.25
CA GLY A 56 -5.25 3.14 20.63
C GLY A 56 -5.29 4.10 19.44
N ASP A 57 -5.80 5.31 19.68
CA ASP A 57 -5.78 6.38 18.69
C ASP A 57 -4.36 6.81 18.31
N ARG A 58 -3.44 6.80 19.27
CA ARG A 58 -2.00 7.00 19.04
C ARG A 58 -1.39 5.97 18.10
N GLU A 59 -1.81 4.70 18.20
CA GLU A 59 -1.35 3.64 17.31
C GLU A 59 -1.84 3.89 15.89
N LYS A 60 -3.09 4.32 15.71
CA LYS A 60 -3.64 4.70 14.41
C LYS A 60 -2.87 5.89 13.81
N TRP A 61 -2.55 6.92 14.60
CA TRP A 61 -1.76 8.05 14.12
C TRP A 61 -0.37 7.65 13.63
N VAL A 62 0.34 6.84 14.43
CA VAL A 62 1.69 6.39 14.09
C VAL A 62 1.66 5.45 12.88
N TYR A 63 0.73 4.51 12.84
CA TYR A 63 0.55 3.61 11.71
C TYR A 63 0.30 4.38 10.42
N GLU A 64 -0.62 5.34 10.44
CA GLU A 64 -0.95 6.14 9.26
C GLU A 64 0.22 7.02 8.81
N ALA A 65 1.12 7.41 9.72
CA ALA A 65 2.31 8.18 9.42
C ALA A 65 3.47 7.36 8.79
N PHE A 66 3.43 6.03 8.81
CA PHE A 66 4.40 5.19 8.11
C PHE A 66 4.15 5.20 6.61
N ASP A 67 4.76 6.13 5.88
CA ASP A 67 4.65 6.31 4.42
C ASP A 67 5.91 5.85 3.66
N GLY A 68 6.91 5.32 4.36
CA GLY A 68 8.20 4.94 3.81
C GLY A 68 9.19 6.09 3.61
N LYS A 69 8.86 7.29 4.10
CA LYS A 69 9.72 8.49 4.04
C LYS A 69 9.87 9.16 5.40
N ALA A 70 8.82 9.15 6.21
CA ALA A 70 8.81 9.78 7.52
C ALA A 70 9.79 9.09 8.49
N THR A 71 10.68 9.89 9.09
CA THR A 71 11.56 9.43 10.17
C THR A 71 10.78 9.30 11.48
N GLN A 72 11.33 8.57 12.45
CA GLN A 72 10.71 8.46 13.78
C GLN A 72 10.58 9.82 14.48
N GLU A 73 11.51 10.74 14.22
CA GLU A 73 11.47 12.12 14.70
C GLU A 73 10.28 12.90 14.11
N MET A 74 10.09 12.87 12.79
CA MET A 74 8.95 13.51 12.14
C MET A 74 7.60 12.94 12.63
N ILE A 75 7.55 11.64 12.90
CA ILE A 75 6.35 10.99 13.43
C ILE A 75 6.10 11.41 14.88
N GLN A 76 7.14 11.49 15.70
CA GLN A 76 7.03 12.00 17.08
C GLN A 76 6.51 13.44 17.10
N GLU A 77 7.04 14.33 16.26
CA GLU A 77 6.61 15.73 16.19
C GLU A 77 5.12 15.89 15.85
N LYS A 78 4.60 14.98 15.01
CA LYS A 78 3.19 14.96 14.58
C LYS A 78 2.28 14.31 15.62
N THR A 79 2.71 13.21 16.22
CA THR A 79 1.84 12.32 17.02
C THR A 79 2.03 12.46 18.53
N THR A 80 3.08 13.15 18.98
CA THR A 80 3.55 13.25 20.38
C THR A 80 3.93 11.90 21.01
N VAL A 81 4.01 10.82 20.22
CA VAL A 81 4.45 9.49 20.68
C VAL A 81 5.98 9.44 20.66
N SER A 82 6.59 8.91 21.73
CA SER A 82 8.05 8.80 21.82
C SER A 82 8.64 7.88 20.74
N GLN A 83 9.86 8.16 20.28
CA GLN A 83 10.53 7.33 19.27
C GLN A 83 10.68 5.87 19.70
N GLY A 84 10.97 5.62 20.99
CA GLY A 84 11.04 4.28 21.54
C GLY A 84 9.74 3.49 21.39
N GLN A 85 8.60 4.16 21.57
CA GLN A 85 7.28 3.55 21.41
C GLN A 85 6.93 3.38 19.93
N ILE A 86 7.26 4.35 19.07
CA ILE A 86 7.13 4.23 17.59
C ILE A 86 7.93 3.03 17.07
N SER A 87 9.18 2.87 17.52
CA SER A 87 10.06 1.76 17.14
C SER A 87 9.52 0.42 17.64
N LYS A 88 9.05 0.36 18.90
CA LYS A 88 8.44 -0.85 19.48
C LYS A 88 7.22 -1.30 18.68
N TRP A 89 6.29 -0.39 18.40
CA TRP A 89 5.11 -0.68 17.59
C TRP A 89 5.48 -1.07 16.17
N GLY A 90 6.40 -0.34 15.53
CA GLY A 90 6.89 -0.66 14.20
C GLY A 90 7.40 -2.11 14.09
N LYS A 91 8.23 -2.56 15.02
CA LYS A 91 8.72 -3.96 15.07
C LYS A 91 7.59 -4.98 15.26
N GLN A 92 6.62 -4.68 16.14
CA GLN A 92 5.46 -5.55 16.36
C GLN A 92 4.58 -5.65 15.10
N TRP A 93 4.41 -4.56 14.38
CA TRP A 93 3.61 -4.46 13.18
C TRP A 93 4.30 -5.06 11.94
N GLU A 94 5.63 -5.00 11.88
CA GLU A 94 6.46 -5.75 10.90
C GLU A 94 6.29 -7.26 11.09
N ALA A 95 6.39 -7.75 12.33
CA ALA A 95 6.18 -9.17 12.62
C ALA A 95 4.77 -9.67 12.27
N ARG A 96 3.79 -8.76 12.25
CA ARG A 96 2.40 -9.01 11.85
C ARG A 96 2.14 -8.75 10.37
N GLY A 97 3.14 -8.33 9.61
CA GLY A 97 3.04 -8.08 8.18
C GLY A 97 2.17 -6.89 7.76
N ILE A 98 1.87 -5.95 8.68
CA ILE A 98 1.07 -4.76 8.36
C ILE A 98 1.91 -3.50 8.09
N VAL A 99 3.22 -3.59 8.35
CA VAL A 99 4.24 -2.58 8.07
C VAL A 99 5.45 -3.28 7.46
N VAL A 100 6.18 -2.59 6.59
CA VAL A 100 7.41 -3.08 5.96
C VAL A 100 8.54 -2.08 6.23
N ASP A 101 9.70 -2.59 6.64
CA ASP A 101 10.95 -1.81 6.68
C ASP A 101 11.39 -1.50 5.26
N VAL A 102 11.64 -0.23 4.97
CA VAL A 102 12.09 0.24 3.65
C VAL A 102 13.55 0.71 3.67
N GLY A 103 14.26 0.47 4.77
CA GLY A 103 15.65 0.84 4.97
C GLY A 103 15.82 2.16 5.71
N GLY A 104 17.02 2.36 6.27
CA GLY A 104 17.37 3.59 7.01
C GLY A 104 16.52 3.83 8.27
N GLY A 105 15.89 2.78 8.82
CA GLY A 105 15.01 2.88 9.99
C GLY A 105 13.63 3.47 9.70
N THR A 106 13.28 3.64 8.42
CA THR A 106 11.97 4.11 7.97
C THR A 106 11.05 2.95 7.61
N ARG A 107 9.75 3.17 7.78
CA ARG A 107 8.72 2.13 7.68
C ARG A 107 7.58 2.60 6.81
N ARG A 108 6.94 1.65 6.14
CA ARG A 108 5.78 1.89 5.27
C ARG A 108 4.63 0.98 5.65
N LYS A 109 3.44 1.56 5.82
CA LYS A 109 2.19 0.82 6.00
C LYS A 109 1.83 0.05 4.73
N VAL A 110 1.31 -1.16 4.90
CA VAL A 110 0.89 -2.02 3.77
C VAL A 110 -0.42 -1.52 3.15
N ILE A 111 -1.33 -0.98 3.96
CA ILE A 111 -2.62 -0.45 3.51
C ILE A 111 -3.01 0.77 4.37
N PRO A 112 -3.55 1.86 3.80
CA PRO A 112 -4.09 2.96 4.59
C PRO A 112 -5.35 2.53 5.36
N LEU A 113 -5.56 3.06 6.56
CA LEU A 113 -6.71 2.69 7.39
C LEU A 113 -8.06 3.06 6.76
N SER A 114 -8.09 4.11 5.93
CA SER A 114 -9.28 4.53 5.17
C SER A 114 -9.77 3.45 4.20
N ALA A 115 -8.86 2.67 3.60
CA ALA A 115 -9.25 1.58 2.69
C ALA A 115 -9.91 0.40 3.43
N LEU A 116 -9.76 0.32 4.76
CA LEU A 116 -10.43 -0.65 5.63
C LEU A 116 -11.69 -0.07 6.29
N GLY A 117 -12.07 1.17 5.94
CA GLY A 117 -13.16 1.89 6.62
C GLY A 117 -12.85 2.25 8.08
N ILE A 118 -11.58 2.22 8.49
CA ILE A 118 -11.15 2.61 9.84
C ILE A 118 -10.85 4.11 9.83
N LYS A 119 -11.58 4.87 10.65
CA LYS A 119 -11.36 6.31 10.81
C LYS A 119 -10.15 6.56 11.71
N VAL A 120 -9.24 7.41 11.23
CA VAL A 120 -8.15 7.97 12.04
C VAL A 120 -8.67 9.23 12.72
N PRO A 121 -8.66 9.30 14.07
CA PRO A 121 -9.12 10.49 14.78
C PRO A 121 -8.17 11.67 14.54
N PRO A 122 -8.65 12.92 14.66
CA PRO A 122 -7.81 14.09 14.49
C PRO A 122 -6.67 14.08 15.51
N LEU A 123 -5.51 14.58 15.10
CA LEU A 123 -4.38 14.78 16.01
C LEU A 123 -4.76 15.78 17.11
N PRO A 124 -4.28 15.58 18.35
CA PRO A 124 -4.52 16.53 19.42
C PRO A 124 -3.89 17.87 19.05
N LYS A 125 -4.60 18.97 19.35
CA LYS A 125 -4.01 20.30 19.24
C LYS A 125 -2.81 20.37 20.18
N LYS A 126 -1.66 20.83 19.69
CA LYS A 126 -0.52 21.16 20.56
C LYS A 126 -1.01 22.21 21.57
N GLY A 127 -1.12 21.80 22.83
CA GLY A 127 -1.42 22.69 23.96
C GLY A 127 -0.17 23.44 24.39
#